data_AF-A4AU21-F1
#
_entry.id   AF-A4AU21-F1
#
_cell.length_a   1.000
_cell.length_b   1.000
_cell.length_c   1.000
_cell.angle_alpha   90.00
_cell.angle_beta   90.00
_cell.angle_gamma   90.00
#
_symmetry.space_group_name_H-M   'P 1'
#
loop_
_entity.id
_entity.type
_entity.pdbx_description
1 polymer ?
#
loop_
_entity_poly.entity_id
_entity_poly.type
_entity_poly.pdbx_seq_one_letter_code
_entity_poly.pdbx_strand_id
1 'polypeptide(L)'
;MGISAGIVWAKGFHHLWVKTALYHFVFQLLLNASWSMVFFGLKEPFWALMVILCLLILLCLTFRWFKIVSQTAAWLLLPYILWVCFATILNYKIWELN
;
A
#
# COMPACT_ATOMS: atom_id res chain seq x y z
N MET A 1 4.15 -8.07 4.20
CA MET A 1 4.96 -6.88 3.89
C MET A 1 6.45 -7.07 4.18
N GLY A 2 6.88 -7.24 5.44
CA GLY A 2 8.31 -7.36 5.79
C GLY A 2 9.05 -8.52 5.11
N ILE A 3 8.40 -9.69 4.94
CA ILE A 3 8.99 -10.85 4.26
C ILE A 3 9.21 -10.58 2.76
N SER A 4 8.34 -9.79 2.11
CA SER A 4 8.49 -9.41 0.70
C SER A 4 9.69 -8.47 0.51
N ALA A 5 9.84 -7.49 1.41
CA ALA A 5 11.02 -6.60 1.44
C ALA A 5 12.31 -7.39 1.74
N GLY A 6 12.26 -8.36 2.65
CA GLY A 6 13.38 -9.23 2.98
C GLY A 6 13.85 -10.10 1.80
N ILE A 7 12.91 -10.63 0.99
CA ILE A 7 13.23 -11.40 -0.21
C ILE A 7 13.88 -10.53 -1.29
N VAL A 8 13.39 -9.29 -1.47
CA VAL A 8 13.98 -8.33 -2.42
C VAL A 8 15.38 -7.91 -1.95
N TRP A 9 15.57 -7.69 -0.64
CA TRP A 9 16.87 -7.40 -0.04
C TRP A 9 17.85 -8.57 -0.19
N ALA A 10 17.39 -9.80 -0.02
CA ALA A 10 18.21 -11.02 -0.13
C ALA A 10 18.72 -11.28 -1.56
N LYS A 11 18.03 -10.78 -2.60
CA LYS A 11 18.49 -10.91 -4.01
C LYS A 11 19.66 -9.99 -4.38
N GLY A 12 20.11 -9.12 -3.47
CA GLY A 12 21.31 -8.31 -3.63
C GLY A 12 21.08 -6.95 -4.31
N PHE A 13 21.79 -5.93 -3.82
CA PHE A 13 21.72 -4.51 -4.22
C PHE A 13 22.18 -4.20 -5.67
N HIS A 14 22.35 -5.20 -6.53
CA HIS A 14 22.90 -5.01 -7.88
C HIS A 14 21.92 -4.31 -8.86
N HIS A 15 20.61 -4.30 -8.57
CA HIS A 15 19.60 -3.64 -9.40
C HIS A 15 19.01 -2.39 -8.72
N LEU A 16 19.08 -1.23 -9.40
CA LEU A 16 18.45 0.05 -9.00
C LEU A 16 16.98 -0.09 -8.56
N TRP A 17 16.27 -1.06 -9.11
CA TRP A 17 14.88 -1.38 -8.81
C TRP A 17 14.62 -1.76 -7.34
N VAL A 18 15.63 -2.27 -6.62
CA VAL A 18 15.53 -2.61 -5.18
C VAL A 18 15.38 -1.35 -4.33
N LYS A 19 16.16 -0.29 -4.62
CA LYS A 19 16.06 0.98 -3.90
C LYS A 19 14.69 1.61 -4.12
N THR A 20 14.22 1.65 -5.36
CA THR A 20 12.91 2.23 -5.71
C THR A 20 11.76 1.48 -5.03
N ALA A 21 11.84 0.16 -4.98
CA ALA A 21 10.89 -0.69 -4.25
C ALA A 21 10.86 -0.38 -2.75
N LEU A 22 12.02 -0.14 -2.13
CA LEU A 22 12.11 0.22 -0.71
C LEU A 22 11.51 1.61 -0.42
N TYR A 23 11.78 2.60 -1.29
CA TYR A 23 11.17 3.93 -1.16
C TYR A 23 9.65 3.87 -1.27
N HIS A 24 9.12 3.11 -2.22
CA HIS A 24 7.67 2.90 -2.35
C HIS A 24 7.10 2.23 -1.10
N PHE A 25 7.81 1.26 -0.52
CA PHE A 25 7.38 0.61 0.72
C PHE A 25 7.28 1.58 1.90
N VAL A 26 8.29 2.44 2.10
CA VAL A 26 8.28 3.46 3.15
C VAL A 26 7.16 4.48 2.92
N PHE A 27 7.01 4.95 1.69
CA PHE A 27 5.96 5.91 1.34
C PHE A 27 4.56 5.32 1.56
N GLN A 28 4.38 4.04 1.21
CA GLN A 28 3.14 3.30 1.44
C GLN A 28 2.85 3.12 2.94
N LEU A 29 3.88 2.90 3.77
CA LEU A 29 3.73 2.82 5.23
C LEU A 29 3.27 4.17 5.82
N LEU A 30 3.89 5.28 5.38
CA LEU A 30 3.52 6.62 5.80
C LEU A 30 2.08 6.96 5.40
N LEU A 31 1.70 6.70 4.15
CA LEU A 31 0.33 6.87 3.67
C LEU A 31 -0.68 6.05 4.48
N ASN A 32 -0.33 4.83 4.87
CA ASN A 32 -1.19 3.97 5.70
C ASN A 32 -1.39 4.56 7.11
N ALA A 33 -0.30 5.05 7.72
CA ALA A 33 -0.38 5.73 9.00
C ALA A 33 -1.21 7.02 8.92
N SER A 34 -1.02 7.82 7.87
CA SER A 34 -1.80 9.03 7.61
C SER A 34 -3.29 8.71 7.41
N TRP A 35 -3.64 7.64 6.68
CA TRP A 35 -5.04 7.23 6.54
C TRP A 35 -5.71 6.98 7.89
N SER A 36 -5.05 6.23 8.78
CA SER A 36 -5.59 5.95 10.11
C SER A 36 -5.73 7.24 10.94
N MET A 37 -4.79 8.18 10.85
CA MET A 37 -4.89 9.49 11.51
C MET A 37 -6.06 10.34 10.98
N VAL A 38 -6.27 10.37 9.66
CA VAL A 38 -7.37 11.17 9.08
C VAL A 38 -8.73 10.53 9.40
N PHE A 39 -8.83 9.20 9.31
CA PHE A 39 -10.07 8.50 9.58
C PHE A 39 -10.46 8.54 11.07
N PHE A 40 -9.54 8.20 11.98
CA PHE A 40 -9.84 8.14 13.42
C PHE A 40 -9.62 9.47 14.15
N GLY A 41 -8.65 10.27 13.73
CA GLY A 41 -8.28 11.52 14.39
C GLY A 41 -9.15 12.70 13.95
N LEU A 42 -9.24 12.94 12.65
CA LEU A 42 -10.04 14.05 12.10
C LEU A 42 -11.52 13.70 11.94
N LYS A 43 -11.89 12.40 11.99
CA LYS A 43 -13.28 11.92 11.80
C LYS A 43 -13.93 12.43 10.52
N GLU A 44 -13.12 12.75 9.51
CA GLU A 44 -13.56 13.25 8.21
C GLU A 44 -13.52 12.10 7.18
N PRO A 45 -14.61 11.34 7.00
CA PRO A 45 -14.61 10.15 6.16
C PRO A 45 -14.31 10.46 4.70
N PHE A 46 -14.68 11.65 4.20
CA PHE A 46 -14.39 12.07 2.82
C PHE A 46 -12.88 12.17 2.55
N TRP A 47 -12.13 12.84 3.42
CA TRP A 47 -10.67 12.96 3.29
C TRP A 47 -9.98 11.62 3.45
N ALA A 48 -10.45 10.78 4.39
CA ALA A 48 -9.92 9.43 4.56
C ALA A 48 -10.13 8.58 3.30
N LEU A 49 -11.26 8.74 2.60
CA LEU A 49 -11.57 8.04 1.34
C LEU A 49 -10.61 8.46 0.22
N MET A 50 -10.31 9.75 0.08
CA MET A 50 -9.29 10.20 -0.89
C MET A 50 -7.90 9.62 -0.57
N VAL A 51 -7.51 9.60 0.70
CA VAL A 51 -6.20 9.05 1.12
C VAL A 51 -6.12 7.56 0.84
N ILE A 52 -7.17 6.77 1.15
CA ILE A 52 -7.15 5.32 0.91
C ILE A 52 -7.17 4.97 -0.58
N LEU A 53 -7.87 5.74 -1.41
CA LEU A 53 -7.81 5.62 -2.87
C LEU A 53 -6.40 5.89 -3.40
N CYS A 54 -5.75 6.94 -2.91
CA CYS A 54 -4.37 7.25 -3.28
C CYS A 54 -3.41 6.11 -2.88
N LEU A 55 -3.61 5.57 -1.66
CA LEU A 55 -2.86 4.41 -1.16
C LEU A 55 -3.08 3.17 -2.04
N LEU A 56 -4.30 2.92 -2.49
CA LEU A 56 -4.64 1.81 -3.37
C LEU A 56 -3.96 1.93 -4.74
N ILE A 57 -3.93 3.12 -5.33
CA ILE A 57 -3.19 3.39 -6.57
C ILE A 57 -1.70 3.12 -6.38
N LEU A 58 -1.13 3.66 -5.30
CA LEU A 58 0.29 3.52 -4.98
C LEU A 58 0.66 2.05 -4.76
N LEU A 59 -0.20 1.31 -4.07
CA LEU A 59 -0.06 -0.12 -3.84
C LEU A 59 -0.11 -0.93 -5.15
N CYS A 60 -1.03 -0.60 -6.05
CA CYS A 60 -1.10 -1.21 -7.39
C CYS A 60 0.17 -0.95 -8.20
N LEU A 61 0.74 0.25 -8.12
CA LEU A 61 2.03 0.58 -8.73
C LEU A 61 3.14 -0.27 -8.11
N THR A 62 3.27 -0.30 -6.79
CA THR A 62 4.26 -1.12 -6.08
C THR A 62 4.14 -2.60 -6.48
N PHE A 63 2.93 -3.13 -6.58
CA PHE A 63 2.70 -4.51 -7.03
C PHE A 63 3.20 -4.77 -8.45
N ARG A 64 2.94 -3.86 -9.40
CA ARG A 64 3.46 -3.99 -10.78
C ARG A 64 4.99 -4.00 -10.80
N TRP A 65 5.61 -3.12 -10.03
CA TRP A 65 7.07 -3.05 -9.93
C TRP A 65 7.67 -4.29 -9.27
N PHE A 66 7.07 -4.75 -8.16
CA PHE A 66 7.48 -5.99 -7.51
C PHE A 66 7.28 -7.20 -8.42
N LYS A 67 6.25 -7.24 -9.27
CA LYS A 67 6.02 -8.32 -10.23
C LYS A 67 7.13 -8.40 -11.28
N ILE A 68 7.67 -7.24 -11.70
CA ILE A 68 8.82 -7.16 -12.63
C ILE A 68 10.10 -7.66 -11.96
N VAL A 69 10.30 -7.36 -10.67
CA VAL A 69 11.52 -7.74 -9.93
C VAL A 69 11.48 -9.19 -9.43
N SER A 70 10.37 -9.64 -8.84
CA SER A 70 10.19 -10.99 -8.32
C SER A 70 8.70 -11.34 -8.13
N GLN A 71 8.20 -12.30 -8.90
CA GLN A 71 6.80 -12.77 -8.79
C GLN A 71 6.41 -13.21 -7.38
N THR A 72 7.32 -13.85 -6.64
CA THR A 72 7.12 -14.26 -5.24
C THR A 72 6.88 -13.07 -4.30
N ALA A 73 7.62 -11.98 -4.49
CA ALA A 73 7.49 -10.78 -3.67
C ALA A 73 6.18 -10.04 -3.98
N ALA A 74 5.72 -10.06 -5.24
CA ALA A 74 4.42 -9.55 -5.65
C ALA A 74 3.26 -10.38 -5.05
N TRP A 75 3.36 -11.71 -5.05
CA TRP A 75 2.34 -12.57 -4.46
C TRP A 75 2.15 -12.32 -2.95
N LEU A 76 3.20 -11.93 -2.23
CA LEU A 76 3.08 -11.53 -0.83
C LEU A 76 2.32 -10.20 -0.61
N LEU A 77 2.13 -9.39 -1.65
CA LEU A 77 1.38 -8.12 -1.60
C LEU A 77 -0.11 -8.31 -1.96
N LEU A 78 -0.49 -9.40 -2.64
CA LEU A 78 -1.89 -9.73 -2.97
C LEU A 78 -2.86 -9.67 -1.79
N PRO A 79 -2.60 -10.34 -0.64
CA PRO A 79 -3.53 -10.29 0.50
C PRO A 79 -3.69 -8.88 1.05
N TYR A 80 -2.65 -8.04 0.93
CA TYR A 80 -2.73 -6.65 1.35
C TYR A 80 -3.54 -5.79 0.36
N ILE A 81 -3.43 -6.02 -0.95
CA ILE A 81 -4.30 -5.36 -1.96
C ILE A 81 -5.77 -5.66 -1.68
N LEU A 82 -6.10 -6.93 -1.44
CA LEU A 82 -7.45 -7.34 -1.08
C LEU A 82 -7.96 -6.59 0.16
N TRP A 83 -7.12 -6.48 1.19
CA TRP A 83 -7.45 -5.72 2.40
C TRP A 83 -7.70 -4.23 2.12
N VAL A 84 -6.84 -3.56 1.34
CA VAL A 84 -7.02 -2.13 1.02
C VAL A 84 -8.27 -1.91 0.16
N CYS A 85 -8.58 -2.81 -0.77
CA CYS A 85 -9.83 -2.77 -1.52
C CYS A 85 -11.05 -2.85 -0.58
N PHE A 86 -11.04 -3.80 0.35
CA PHE A 86 -12.11 -3.94 1.35
C PHE A 86 -12.24 -2.67 2.20
N ALA A 87 -11.13 -2.15 2.71
CA ALA A 87 -11.12 -0.92 3.49
C ALA A 87 -11.63 0.28 2.68
N THR A 88 -11.33 0.37 1.38
CA THR A 88 -11.83 1.44 0.50
C THR A 88 -13.35 1.39 0.39
N ILE A 89 -13.92 0.20 0.18
CA ILE A 89 -15.37 0.00 0.13
C ILE A 89 -16.01 0.35 1.48
N LEU A 90 -15.38 -0.05 2.59
CA LEU A 90 -15.86 0.28 3.93
C LEU A 90 -15.88 1.80 4.17
N ASN A 91 -14.81 2.52 3.81
CA ASN A 91 -14.77 3.99 3.92
C ASN A 91 -15.85 4.64 3.06
N TYR A 92 -16.05 4.13 1.83
CA TYR A 92 -17.09 4.62 0.93
C TYR A 92 -18.49 4.43 1.53
N LYS A 93 -18.76 3.27 2.12
CA LYS A 93 -20.04 3.01 2.79
C LYS A 93 -20.24 3.89 4.03
N ILE A 94 -19.19 4.17 4.79
CA ILE A 94 -19.26 5.07 5.94
C ILE A 94 -19.53 6.50 5.50
N TRP A 95 -18.96 6.95 4.37
CA TRP A 95 -19.25 8.25 3.79
C TRP A 95 -20.69 8.33 3.24
N GLU A 96 -21.18 7.28 2.58
CA GLU A 96 -22.56 7.23 2.06
C GLU A 96 -23.63 7.28 3.16
N LEU A 97 -23.31 6.74 4.35
CA LEU A 97 -24.24 6.65 5.49
C LEU A 97 -24.19 7.86 6.45
N ASN A 98 -23.29 8.81 6.23
CA ASN A 98 -23.06 9.97 7.08
C ASN A 98 -23.55 11.26 6.40
#